data_AF-A0A0H5R968-F1
#
_entry.id   AF-A0A0H5R968-F1
#
_cell.length_a   1.000
_cell.length_b   1.000
_cell.length_c   1.000
_cell.angle_alpha   90.00
_cell.angle_beta   90.00
_cell.angle_gamma   90.00
#
_symmetry.space_group_name_H-M   'P 1'
#
loop_
_entity.id
_entity.type
_entity.pdbx_description
1 polymer ?
#
loop_
_entity_poly.entity_id
_entity_poly.type
_entity_poly.pdbx_seq_one_letter_code
_entity_poly.pdbx_strand_id
1 'polypeptide(L)'
;EGGVDTATSTLHWGPWAAEDQWPKTHGSYSLPDGDFGDDFHTFVMEWSKDELITYVDKPENVMLNVKWNGTGHWENGGWDNNPRMKNPWEGRGSNAPFDQKFFMIMNVAVGGTNTYFPDGKGGKPWTNANQHAINAFWQAKD
;
A
#
# COMPACT_ATOMS: atom_id res chain seq x y z
N GLU A 1 -3.41 -5.25 9.67
CA GLU A 1 -2.17 -5.70 10.34
C GLU A 1 -1.59 -6.84 9.52
N GLY A 2 -0.26 -7.01 9.51
CA GLY A 2 0.42 -7.99 8.65
C GLY A 2 1.02 -9.15 9.44
N GLY A 3 1.71 -10.02 8.72
CA GLY A 3 2.35 -11.25 9.21
C GLY A 3 3.09 -11.92 8.06
N VAL A 4 3.84 -12.99 8.34
CA VAL A 4 4.54 -13.77 7.30
C VAL A 4 3.55 -14.46 6.36
N ASP A 5 2.33 -14.69 6.82
CA ASP A 5 1.20 -15.29 6.12
C ASP A 5 0.33 -14.27 5.37
N THR A 6 0.64 -12.97 5.46
CA THR A 6 -0.24 -11.88 5.00
C THR A 6 0.46 -10.94 4.03
N ALA A 7 -0.11 -10.80 2.83
CA ALA A 7 0.28 -9.81 1.83
C ALA A 7 -0.65 -8.61 1.88
N THR A 8 -0.10 -7.41 1.67
CA THR A 8 -0.87 -6.16 1.64
C THR A 8 -0.71 -5.45 0.30
N SER A 9 -1.77 -4.79 -0.15
CA SER A 9 -1.78 -3.95 -1.34
C SER A 9 -2.37 -2.59 -1.00
N THR A 10 -1.69 -1.53 -1.41
CA THR A 10 -2.07 -0.15 -1.09
C THR A 10 -1.92 0.73 -2.32
N LEU A 11 -2.96 1.47 -2.64
CA LEU A 11 -2.91 2.54 -3.64
C LEU A 11 -2.79 3.88 -2.89
N HIS A 12 -1.67 4.58 -3.05
CA HIS A 12 -1.42 5.86 -2.41
C HIS A 12 -1.85 7.02 -3.32
N TRP A 13 -2.68 7.92 -2.80
CA TRP A 13 -3.17 9.08 -3.56
C TRP A 13 -3.52 10.22 -2.62
N GLY A 14 -3.24 11.43 -3.08
CA GLY A 14 -3.49 12.66 -2.36
C GLY A 14 -2.73 13.80 -3.04
N PRO A 15 -3.10 15.06 -2.77
CA PRO A 15 -2.42 16.21 -3.37
C PRO A 15 -0.97 16.38 -2.86
N TRP A 16 -0.66 15.87 -1.66
CA TRP A 16 0.70 15.74 -1.13
C TRP A 16 0.74 14.67 -0.02
N ALA A 17 1.95 14.33 0.45
CA ALA A 17 2.17 13.22 1.38
C ALA A 17 1.37 13.27 2.70
N ALA A 18 1.08 14.45 3.25
CA ALA A 18 0.32 14.57 4.50
C ALA A 18 -1.20 14.44 4.29
N GLU A 19 -1.67 14.48 3.04
CA GLU A 19 -3.07 14.26 2.65
C GLU A 19 -3.23 12.90 1.95
N ASP A 20 -2.30 11.98 2.16
CA ASP A 20 -2.38 10.65 1.59
C ASP A 20 -3.60 9.89 2.13
N GLN A 21 -4.48 9.51 1.22
CA GLN A 21 -5.73 8.81 1.49
C GLN A 21 -5.60 7.29 1.32
N TRP A 22 -4.37 6.76 1.41
CA TRP A 22 -4.08 5.33 1.42
C TRP A 22 -5.03 4.47 2.27
N PRO A 23 -5.58 4.89 3.44
CA PRO A 23 -6.49 4.04 4.21
C PRO A 23 -7.78 3.70 3.47
N LYS A 24 -8.18 4.51 2.48
CA LYS A 24 -9.38 4.26 1.65
C LYS A 24 -9.14 3.21 0.56
N THR A 25 -7.88 2.89 0.28
CA THR A 25 -7.46 2.01 -0.81
C THR A 25 -6.33 1.10 -0.34
N HIS A 26 -6.59 0.45 0.80
CA HIS A 26 -5.72 -0.53 1.42
C HIS A 26 -6.48 -1.84 1.58
N GLY A 27 -5.81 -2.95 1.27
CA GLY A 27 -6.37 -4.28 1.43
C GLY A 27 -5.27 -5.31 1.66
N SER A 28 -5.69 -6.50 2.06
CA SER A 28 -4.78 -7.59 2.42
C SER A 28 -5.41 -8.93 2.11
N TYR A 29 -4.54 -9.92 1.90
CA TYR A 29 -4.92 -11.32 1.82
C TYR A 29 -3.98 -12.13 2.71
N SER A 30 -4.54 -13.03 3.52
CA SER A 30 -3.77 -13.97 4.33
C SER A 30 -3.96 -15.38 3.77
N LEU A 31 -2.86 -16.13 3.69
CA LEU A 31 -2.91 -17.53 3.29
C LEU A 31 -3.75 -18.32 4.29
N PRO A 32 -4.58 -19.27 3.82
CA PRO A 32 -5.37 -20.12 4.71
C PRO A 32 -4.51 -21.14 5.49
N ASP A 33 -3.31 -21.45 4.99
CA ASP A 33 -2.33 -22.35 5.57
C ASP A 33 -0.92 -21.97 5.11
N GLY A 34 0.09 -22.21 5.95
CA GLY A 34 1.50 -21.84 5.70
C GLY A 34 1.79 -20.33 5.74
N ASP A 35 2.95 -19.95 5.23
CA ASP A 35 3.37 -18.56 5.06
C ASP A 35 3.94 -18.26 3.66
N PHE A 36 4.05 -16.96 3.31
CA PHE A 36 4.55 -16.54 1.99
C PHE A 36 6.04 -16.83 1.75
N GLY A 37 6.74 -17.36 2.76
CA GLY A 37 8.13 -17.83 2.67
C GLY A 37 8.25 -19.33 2.38
N ASP A 38 7.16 -20.11 2.46
CA ASP A 38 7.20 -21.56 2.28
C ASP A 38 7.34 -22.00 0.80
N ASP A 39 6.81 -21.22 -0.16
CA ASP A 39 6.91 -21.49 -1.60
C ASP A 39 6.85 -20.19 -2.44
N PHE A 40 7.02 -20.31 -3.76
CA PHE A 40 6.80 -19.22 -4.70
C PHE A 40 5.30 -18.94 -4.90
N HIS A 41 4.96 -17.65 -4.88
CA HIS A 41 3.61 -17.15 -5.14
C HIS A 41 3.58 -16.21 -6.35
N THR A 42 2.43 -16.13 -7.02
CA THR A 42 2.21 -15.21 -8.13
C THR A 42 1.39 -14.01 -7.68
N PHE A 43 2.03 -12.85 -7.52
CA PHE A 43 1.36 -11.59 -7.23
C PHE A 43 0.94 -10.91 -8.52
N VAL A 44 -0.36 -10.66 -8.68
CA VAL A 44 -0.93 -10.08 -9.91
C VAL A 44 -1.49 -8.69 -9.63
N MET A 45 -1.25 -7.79 -10.57
CA MET A 45 -1.93 -6.51 -10.68
C MET A 45 -2.53 -6.40 -12.08
N GLU A 46 -3.85 -6.29 -12.16
CA GLU A 46 -4.55 -5.93 -13.38
C GLU A 46 -5.01 -4.48 -13.26
N TRP A 47 -4.60 -3.65 -14.22
CA TRP A 47 -4.88 -2.22 -14.20
C TRP A 47 -5.44 -1.79 -15.55
N SER A 48 -6.66 -1.29 -15.51
CA SER A 48 -7.44 -0.92 -16.67
C SER A 48 -8.05 0.48 -16.52
N LYS A 49 -8.79 0.90 -17.56
CA LYS A 49 -9.58 2.14 -17.54
C LYS A 49 -10.80 2.09 -16.62
N ASP A 50 -11.17 0.92 -16.11
CA ASP A 50 -12.39 0.70 -15.31
C ASP A 50 -12.09 0.33 -13.85
N GLU A 51 -11.00 -0.40 -13.59
CA GLU A 51 -10.52 -0.73 -12.24
C GLU A 51 -9.01 -1.04 -12.17
N LEU A 52 -8.48 -1.05 -10.95
CA LEU A 52 -7.21 -1.67 -10.56
C LEU A 52 -7.50 -2.73 -9.50
N ILE A 53 -7.13 -3.98 -9.80
CA ILE A 53 -7.29 -5.13 -8.92
C ILE A 53 -5.94 -5.80 -8.69
N THR A 54 -5.70 -6.22 -7.45
CA THR A 54 -4.55 -7.04 -7.08
C THR A 54 -5.01 -8.30 -6.37
N TYR A 55 -4.36 -9.41 -6.67
CA TYR A 55 -4.65 -10.73 -6.08
C TYR A 55 -3.39 -11.59 -6.04
N VAL A 56 -3.43 -12.70 -5.32
CA VAL A 56 -2.31 -13.64 -5.19
C VAL A 56 -2.70 -15.07 -5.55
N ASP A 57 -1.91 -15.70 -6.42
CA ASP A 57 -2.07 -17.06 -6.96
C ASP A 57 -3.33 -17.30 -7.80
N LYS A 58 -4.51 -17.03 -7.25
CA LYS A 58 -5.81 -17.23 -7.90
C LYS A 58 -6.62 -15.93 -7.93
N PRO A 59 -7.40 -15.64 -8.99
CA PRO A 59 -8.19 -14.41 -9.09
C PRO A 59 -9.15 -14.15 -7.92
N GLU A 60 -9.63 -15.19 -7.25
CA GLU A 60 -10.50 -15.08 -6.07
C GLU A 60 -9.77 -14.61 -4.79
N ASN A 61 -8.45 -14.72 -4.73
CA ASN A 61 -7.62 -14.30 -3.60
C ASN A 61 -7.29 -12.80 -3.69
N VAL A 62 -8.34 -11.99 -3.78
CA VAL A 62 -8.23 -10.53 -3.97
C VAL A 62 -7.62 -9.89 -2.73
N MET A 63 -6.55 -9.11 -2.93
CA MET A 63 -5.98 -8.24 -1.91
C MET A 63 -6.66 -6.87 -1.92
N LEU A 64 -6.79 -6.26 -3.10
CA LEU A 64 -7.38 -4.92 -3.27
C LEU A 64 -8.13 -4.85 -4.60
N ASN A 65 -9.32 -4.24 -4.59
CA ASN A 65 -10.03 -3.85 -5.81
C ASN A 65 -10.46 -2.39 -5.67
N VAL A 66 -9.94 -1.53 -6.56
CA VAL A 66 -10.31 -0.12 -6.68
C VAL A 66 -11.01 0.10 -8.02
N LYS A 67 -12.29 0.44 -7.97
CA LYS A 67 -13.10 0.75 -9.16
C LYS A 67 -13.14 2.24 -9.41
N TRP A 68 -12.99 2.63 -10.67
CA TRP A 68 -13.03 4.03 -11.10
C TRP A 68 -14.48 4.49 -11.29
N ASN A 69 -15.25 4.60 -10.21
CA ASN A 69 -16.71 4.79 -10.16
C ASN A 69 -17.22 6.17 -10.66
N GLY A 70 -16.54 6.84 -11.59
CA GLY A 70 -16.88 8.17 -12.09
C GLY A 70 -16.53 9.31 -11.13
N THR A 71 -16.60 9.10 -9.82
CA THR A 71 -16.07 10.01 -8.81
C THR A 71 -14.54 9.93 -8.75
N GLY A 72 -13.86 11.06 -8.89
CA GLY A 72 -12.40 11.13 -8.86
C GLY A 72 -11.82 11.04 -7.47
N HIS A 73 -10.50 10.84 -7.43
CA HIS A 73 -9.75 10.82 -6.18
C HIS A 73 -9.85 12.15 -5.42
N TRP A 74 -10.01 13.29 -6.10
CA TRP A 74 -10.16 14.57 -5.42
C TRP A 74 -11.42 14.61 -4.54
N GLU A 75 -12.56 14.24 -5.14
CA GLU A 75 -13.85 14.20 -4.48
C GLU A 75 -13.90 13.11 -3.41
N ASN A 76 -13.32 11.96 -3.69
CA ASN A 76 -13.18 10.90 -2.68
C ASN A 76 -12.31 11.33 -1.50
N GLY A 77 -11.37 12.26 -1.69
CA GLY A 77 -10.55 12.86 -0.65
C GLY A 77 -11.29 13.89 0.21
N GLY A 78 -12.40 14.46 -0.30
CA GLY A 78 -13.22 15.45 0.39
C GLY A 78 -12.64 16.86 0.38
N TRP A 79 -11.81 17.20 -0.61
CA TRP A 79 -11.14 18.51 -0.69
C TRP A 79 -11.92 19.56 -1.49
N ASP A 80 -13.06 19.19 -2.09
CA ASP A 80 -13.90 19.99 -2.99
C ASP A 80 -14.28 21.35 -2.41
N ASN A 81 -14.54 21.39 -1.10
CA ASN A 81 -15.01 22.57 -0.39
C ASN A 81 -13.88 23.37 0.26
N ASN A 82 -12.61 23.03 0.01
CA ASN A 82 -11.48 23.76 0.55
C ASN A 82 -10.95 24.79 -0.47
N PRO A 83 -11.29 26.09 -0.34
CA PRO A 83 -10.88 27.12 -1.31
C PRO A 83 -9.37 27.39 -1.31
N ARG A 84 -8.61 26.84 -0.35
CA ARG A 84 -7.15 26.96 -0.30
C ARG A 84 -6.45 25.86 -1.07
N MET A 85 -7.17 24.83 -1.51
CA MET A 85 -6.63 23.68 -2.20
C MET A 85 -7.01 23.74 -3.68
N LYS A 86 -6.08 23.33 -4.55
CA LYS A 86 -6.30 23.26 -6.01
C LYS A 86 -6.26 21.80 -6.44
N ASN A 87 -7.26 21.37 -7.20
CA ASN A 87 -7.34 20.00 -7.69
C ASN A 87 -6.25 19.75 -8.75
N PRO A 88 -5.24 18.90 -8.48
CA PRO A 88 -4.20 18.58 -9.46
C PRO A 88 -4.70 17.68 -10.60
N TRP A 89 -5.91 17.14 -10.48
CA TRP A 89 -6.55 16.25 -11.44
C TRP A 89 -7.79 16.88 -12.08
N GLU A 90 -7.93 18.21 -11.98
CA GLU A 90 -9.01 18.95 -12.63
C GLU A 90 -9.06 18.64 -14.14
N GLY A 91 -10.25 18.32 -14.65
CA GLY A 91 -10.47 17.96 -16.05
C GLY A 91 -9.99 16.56 -16.44
N ARG A 92 -9.53 15.73 -15.50
CA ARG A 92 -9.17 14.32 -15.72
C ARG A 92 -10.26 13.37 -15.27
N GLY A 93 -10.15 12.10 -15.66
CA GLY A 93 -11.09 11.04 -15.29
C GLY A 93 -10.96 10.57 -13.85
N SER A 94 -11.90 9.73 -13.42
CA SER A 94 -11.95 9.17 -12.06
C SER A 94 -10.72 8.33 -11.68
N ASN A 95 -9.98 7.85 -12.68
CA ASN A 95 -8.76 7.08 -12.52
C ASN A 95 -7.51 7.95 -12.36
N ALA A 96 -7.57 9.29 -12.46
CA ALA A 96 -6.39 10.13 -12.26
C ALA A 96 -5.98 10.19 -10.77
N PRO A 97 -4.69 10.00 -10.42
CA PRO A 97 -3.51 10.08 -11.28
C PRO A 97 -3.03 8.78 -11.94
N PHE A 98 -3.78 7.67 -11.79
CA PHE A 98 -3.49 6.33 -12.33
C PHE A 98 -4.00 6.15 -13.76
N ASP A 99 -3.89 7.20 -14.58
CA ASP A 99 -4.25 7.27 -15.99
C ASP A 99 -3.05 7.68 -16.86
N GLN A 100 -1.83 7.45 -16.35
CA GLN A 100 -0.56 7.76 -16.99
C GLN A 100 0.43 6.60 -16.83
N LYS A 101 1.62 6.67 -17.44
CA LYS A 101 2.64 5.62 -17.29
C LYS A 101 3.36 5.71 -15.94
N PHE A 102 3.67 4.56 -15.34
CA PHE A 102 4.44 4.43 -14.11
C PHE A 102 5.69 3.58 -14.35
N PHE A 103 6.68 3.72 -13.48
CA PHE A 103 7.82 2.82 -13.40
C PHE A 103 7.51 1.69 -12.41
N MET A 104 7.98 0.49 -12.72
CA MET A 104 7.97 -0.63 -11.77
C MET A 104 9.28 -0.64 -10.99
N ILE A 105 9.17 -0.72 -9.67
CA ILE A 105 10.31 -0.84 -8.74
C ILE A 105 10.09 -2.11 -7.93
N MET A 106 11.14 -2.93 -7.82
CA MET A 106 11.20 -4.07 -6.92
C MET A 106 12.34 -3.86 -5.94
N ASN A 107 12.06 -3.95 -4.64
CA ASN A 107 13.05 -3.78 -3.58
C ASN A 107 12.73 -4.66 -2.38
N VAL A 108 13.69 -4.75 -1.46
CA VAL A 108 13.52 -5.29 -0.12
C VAL A 108 13.76 -4.15 0.86
N ALA A 109 12.81 -3.92 1.77
CA ALA A 109 12.91 -2.90 2.81
C ALA A 109 12.91 -3.55 4.20
N VAL A 110 13.79 -3.09 5.08
CA VAL A 110 13.98 -3.62 6.44
C VAL A 110 14.12 -2.47 7.43
N GLY A 111 13.85 -2.70 8.72
CA GLY A 111 14.10 -1.70 9.76
C GLY A 111 13.08 -0.55 9.84
N GLY A 112 11.86 -0.72 9.30
CA GLY A 112 10.83 0.31 9.33
C GLY A 112 10.35 0.67 10.74
N THR A 113 10.06 1.96 10.97
CA THR A 113 9.51 2.50 12.24
C THR A 113 8.10 3.07 12.09
N ASN A 114 7.49 2.93 10.91
CA ASN A 114 6.15 3.41 10.56
C ASN A 114 5.01 2.57 11.17
N THR A 115 5.26 1.88 12.28
CA THR A 115 4.33 0.98 12.99
C THR A 115 3.84 -0.25 12.23
N TYR A 116 4.26 -0.46 10.97
CA TYR A 116 3.94 -1.66 10.20
C TYR A 116 4.38 -2.94 10.93
N PHE A 117 5.58 -2.93 11.52
CA PHE A 117 6.06 -3.95 12.44
C PHE A 117 5.82 -3.46 13.89
N PRO A 118 4.86 -4.03 14.63
CA PRO A 118 4.60 -3.63 16.02
C PRO A 118 5.81 -3.92 16.93
N ASP A 119 6.01 -3.08 17.94
CA ASP A 119 7.05 -3.32 18.94
C ASP A 119 6.70 -4.55 19.79
N GLY A 120 7.73 -5.33 20.17
CA GLY A 120 7.56 -6.54 20.99
C GLY A 120 6.98 -7.77 20.28
N LYS A 121 6.85 -7.73 18.95
CA LYS A 121 6.38 -8.86 18.12
C LYS A 121 7.51 -9.47 17.29
N GLY A 122 7.44 -10.78 17.04
CA GLY A 122 8.30 -11.49 16.09
C GLY A 122 9.81 -11.40 16.36
N GLY A 123 10.23 -11.15 17.61
CA GLY A 123 11.64 -10.96 17.94
C GLY A 123 12.27 -9.70 17.34
N LYS A 124 11.47 -8.70 16.92
CA LYS A 124 11.93 -7.44 16.33
C LYS A 124 13.02 -6.77 17.20
N PRO A 125 14.27 -6.64 16.72
CA PRO A 125 15.39 -6.14 17.52
C PRO A 125 15.48 -4.62 17.65
N TRP A 126 14.58 -3.86 17.01
CA TRP A 126 14.50 -2.39 17.12
C TRP A 126 13.10 -1.95 17.57
N THR A 127 12.99 -0.73 18.11
CA THR A 127 11.71 -0.13 18.48
C THR A 127 11.32 0.99 17.53
N ASN A 128 10.03 1.27 17.39
CA ASN A 128 9.53 2.36 16.53
C ASN A 128 9.97 3.75 17.00
N ALA A 129 10.24 3.92 18.30
CA ALA A 129 10.72 5.18 18.88
C ALA A 129 12.24 5.40 18.78
N ASN A 130 13.02 4.39 18.37
CA ASN A 130 14.47 4.49 18.32
C ASN A 130 14.93 5.30 17.09
N GLN A 131 15.56 6.46 17.32
CA GLN A 131 16.15 7.30 16.27
C GLN A 131 17.29 6.62 15.49
N HIS A 132 17.86 5.55 16.07
CA HIS A 132 18.88 4.70 15.46
C HIS A 132 18.36 3.28 15.20
N ALA A 133 17.05 3.12 14.91
CA ALA A 133 16.43 1.83 14.64
C ALA A 133 17.17 1.00 13.57
N ILE A 134 17.65 1.65 12.50
CA ILE A 134 18.43 1.00 11.43
C ILE A 134 19.75 0.42 11.97
N ASN A 135 20.43 1.15 12.87
CA ASN A 135 21.67 0.67 13.48
C ASN A 135 21.40 -0.51 14.42
N ALA A 136 20.33 -0.44 15.23
CA ALA A 136 19.93 -1.52 16.12
C ALA A 136 19.58 -2.79 15.34
N PHE A 137 18.85 -2.65 14.22
CA PHE A 137 18.60 -3.76 13.29
C PHE A 137 19.91 -4.37 12.78
N TRP A 138 20.83 -3.56 12.27
CA TRP A 138 22.10 -4.04 11.72
C TRP A 138 23.00 -4.72 12.77
N GLN A 139 22.99 -4.24 14.00
CA GLN A 139 23.79 -4.83 15.09
C GLN A 139 23.26 -6.19 15.54
N ALA A 140 21.97 -6.48 15.30
CA ALA A 140 21.31 -7.74 15.67
C ALA A 140 21.29 -8.79 14.53
N LYS A 141 22.17 -8.66 13.54
CA LYS A 141 22.27 -9.56 12.37
C LYS A 141 22.84 -10.95 12.70
N ASP A 142 23.38 -11.13 13.90
CA ASP A 142 24.07 -12.34 14.39
C ASP A 142 23.26 -12.99 15.52
#